data_AF-A0A7I7NYS8-F1
#
_entry.id   AF-A0A7I7NYS8-F1
#
_cell.length_a   1.000
_cell.length_b   1.000
_cell.length_c   1.000
_cell.angle_alpha   90.00
_cell.angle_beta   90.00
_cell.angle_gamma   90.00
#
_symmetry.space_group_name_H-M   'P 1'
#
loop_
_entity.id
_entity.type
_entity.pdbx_description
1 polymer ?
#
loop_
_entity_poly.entity_id
_entity_poly.type
_entity_poly.pdbx_seq_one_letter_code
_entity_poly.pdbx_strand_id
1 'polypeptide(L)' 'MPAEPPRPTPAAPKPPTPRVTPEDLERFGDEEQMRAASDEGRLRDERPPHHG' A
#
# COMPACT_ATOMS: atom_id res chain seq x y z
N MET A 1 -5.53 -4.70 37.03
CA MET A 1 -6.48 -4.94 35.93
C MET A 1 -5.98 -4.17 34.71
N PRO A 2 -5.69 -4.80 33.56
CA PRO A 2 -5.32 -4.05 32.37
C PRO A 2 -6.59 -3.42 31.79
N ALA A 3 -6.57 -2.11 31.54
CA ALA A 3 -7.66 -1.43 30.87
C ALA A 3 -7.67 -1.82 29.38
N GLU A 4 -8.84 -2.19 28.87
CA GLU A 4 -9.03 -2.47 27.45
C GLU A 4 -8.73 -1.18 26.65
N PRO A 5 -7.94 -1.25 25.56
CA PRO A 5 -7.64 -0.07 24.77
C PRO A 5 -8.93 0.46 24.13
N PRO A 6 -9.07 1.80 24.00
CA PRO A 6 -10.27 2.40 23.43
C PRO A 6 -10.48 1.90 22.00
N ARG A 7 -11.72 1.48 21.70
CA ARG A 7 -12.09 1.00 20.36
C ARG A 7 -12.09 2.19 19.40
N PRO A 8 -11.47 2.06 18.21
CA PRO A 8 -11.46 3.14 17.23
C PRO A 8 -12.89 3.42 16.76
N THR A 9 -13.27 4.70 16.75
CA THR A 9 -14.56 5.14 16.21
C THR A 9 -14.60 4.90 14.70
N PRO A 10 -15.76 4.53 14.13
CA PRO A 10 -15.89 4.34 12.69
C PRO A 10 -15.52 5.62 11.94
N ALA A 11 -14.58 5.52 11.01
CA ALA A 11 -14.13 6.64 10.19
C ALA A 11 -15.25 7.12 9.27
N ALA A 12 -15.33 8.43 9.04
CA ALA A 12 -16.24 9.00 8.06
C ALA A 12 -15.96 8.41 6.66
N PRO A 13 -17.00 8.22 5.82
CA PRO A 13 -16.82 7.70 4.47
C PRO A 13 -15.88 8.61 3.67
N LYS A 14 -14.89 7.99 3.03
CA LYS A 14 -13.90 8.72 2.21
C LYS A 14 -14.62 9.34 1.01
N PRO A 15 -14.32 10.60 0.63
CA PRO A 15 -14.85 11.17 -0.60
C PRO A 15 -14.44 10.32 -1.81
N PRO A 16 -15.25 10.32 -2.89
CA PRO A 16 -14.94 9.57 -4.10
C PRO A 16 -13.57 10.00 -4.63
N THR A 17 -12.73 9.02 -4.93
CA THR A 17 -11.42 9.27 -5.52
C THR A 17 -11.59 9.79 -6.96
N PRO A 18 -10.82 10.79 -7.38
CA PRO A 18 -10.81 11.23 -8.77
C PRO A 18 -10.44 10.06 -9.68
N ARG A 19 -11.11 9.97 -10.84
CA ARG A 19 -10.78 8.96 -11.85
C ARG A 19 -9.43 9.31 -12.46
N VAL A 20 -8.54 8.32 -12.50
CA VAL A 20 -7.25 8.42 -13.20
C VAL A 20 -7.52 8.48 -14.70
N THR A 21 -6.91 9.44 -15.38
CA THR A 21 -7.01 9.59 -16.84
C THR A 21 -5.85 8.89 -17.55
N PRO A 22 -5.97 8.57 -18.85
CA PRO A 22 -4.83 8.09 -19.64
C PRO A 22 -3.63 9.04 -19.59
N GLU A 23 -3.87 10.35 -19.62
CA GLU A 23 -2.81 11.36 -19.52
C GLU A 23 -2.09 11.32 -18.17
N ASP A 24 -2.81 11.02 -17.08
CA ASP A 24 -2.21 10.82 -15.76
C ASP A 24 -1.33 9.57 -15.73
N LEU A 25 -1.73 8.48 -16.40
CA LEU A 25 -0.91 7.27 -16.53
C LEU A 25 0.35 7.54 -17.34
N GLU A 26 0.28 8.33 -18.40
CA GLU A 26 1.45 8.74 -19.19
C GLU A 26 2.40 9.64 -18.39
N ARG A 27 1.87 10.51 -17.52
CA ARG A 27 2.66 11.43 -16.71
C ARG A 27 3.27 10.79 -15.47
N PHE A 28 2.51 9.97 -14.74
CA PHE A 28 2.87 9.46 -13.41
C PHE A 28 3.11 7.96 -13.37
N GLY A 29 2.74 7.24 -14.43
CA GLY A 29 2.76 5.78 -14.46
C GLY A 29 1.53 5.17 -13.80
N ASP A 30 1.33 3.88 -14.06
CA ASP A 30 0.22 3.11 -13.52
C ASP A 30 0.48 2.72 -12.05
N GLU A 31 -0.42 3.12 -11.15
CA GLU A 31 -0.28 2.90 -9.71
C GLU A 31 -0.34 1.42 -9.33
N GLU A 32 -1.10 0.60 -10.07
CA GLU A 32 -1.19 -0.84 -9.82
C GLU A 32 0.14 -1.51 -10.20
N GLN A 33 0.70 -1.13 -11.35
CA GLN A 33 2.03 -1.57 -11.79
C GLN A 33 3.13 -1.12 -10.83
N MET A 34 3.08 0.12 -10.33
CA MET A 34 4.01 0.64 -9.33
C MET A 34 3.92 -0.15 -8.01
N ARG A 35 2.71 -0.51 -7.60
CA ARG A 35 2.47 -1.32 -6.40
C ARG A 35 2.97 -2.76 -6.58
N ALA A 36 2.76 -3.35 -7.76
CA ALA A 36 3.27 -4.68 -8.10
C ALA A 36 4.80 -4.71 -8.23
N ALA A 37 5.42 -3.66 -8.79
CA ALA A 37 6.88 -3.54 -8.84
C ALA A 37 7.48 -3.35 -7.44
N SER A 38 6.72 -2.70 -6.55
CA SER A 38 7.07 -2.52 -5.15
C SER A 38 6.66 -3.70 -4.27
N ASP A 39 6.37 -4.88 -4.85
CA ASP A 39 5.91 -6.04 -4.10
C ASP A 39 6.90 -6.43 -3.00
N GLU A 40 6.59 -5.92 -1.81
CA GLU A 40 7.34 -6.08 -0.57
C GLU A 40 7.36 -7.57 -0.15
N GLY A 41 6.44 -8.39 -0.67
CA GLY A 41 6.44 -9.84 -0.51
C GLY A 41 7.70 -10.48 -1.10
N ARG A 42 8.07 -10.11 -2.33
CA ARG A 42 9.30 -10.62 -2.96
C ARG A 42 10.56 -10.18 -2.19
N LEU A 43 10.57 -8.96 -1.67
CA LEU A 43 11.66 -8.44 -0.82
C LEU A 43 11.79 -9.19 0.53
N ARG A 44 10.69 -9.76 1.05
CA ARG A 44 10.71 -10.57 2.29
C ARG A 44 11.07 -12.03 2.03
N ASP A 45 10.64 -12.59 0.91
CA ASP A 45 10.87 -13.99 0.56
C ASP A 45 12.26 -14.22 -0.05
N GLU A 46 12.90 -13.17 -0.59
CA GLU A 46 14.33 -13.18 -0.89
C GLU A 46 15.11 -13.22 0.42
N ARG A 47 15.50 -14.44 0.82
CA ARG A 47 16.47 -14.65 1.90
C ARG A 47 17.73 -13.85 1.54
N PRO A 48 18.18 -12.89 2.39
CA PRO A 48 19.45 -12.23 2.17
C PRO A 48 20.54 -13.29 2.04
N PRO A 49 21.53 -13.13 1.15
CA PRO A 49 22.64 -14.07 1.07
C PRO A 49 23.28 -14.15 2.44
N HIS A 50 23.13 -15.30 3.10
CA HIS A 50 23.83 -15.59 4.33
C HIS A 50 25.31 -15.69 3.94
N HIS A 51 26.10 -14.68 4.30
CA HIS A 51 27.55 -14.85 4.33
C HIS A 51 27.86 -15.93 5.36
N GLY A 52 28.21 -17.13 4.90
CA GLY A 52 28.57 -18.30 5.71
C GLY A 52 29.24 -19.37 4.89
#